data_AF-A0A517SND3-F1
#
_entry.id   AF-A0A517SND3-F1
#
_cell.length_a   1.000
_cell.length_b   1.000
_cell.length_c   1.000
_cell.angle_alpha   90.00
_cell.angle_beta   90.00
_cell.angle_gamma   90.00
#
_symmetry.space_group_name_H-M   'P 1'
#
loop_
_entity.id
_entity.type
_entity.pdbx_description
1 polymer ?
#
loop_
_entity_poly.entity_id
_entity_poly.type
_entity_poly.pdbx_seq_one_letter_code
_entity_poly.pdbx_strand_id
1 'polypeptide(L)'
;MTTMAYPSNVTAPLMSLPTLRLAVIVLVSLGCLLGTACAQSETLTETKQTVRKQLSDDEAQSLIDALASGSFDQREQAVETLLQADYSVTKALRDAMRASGDAEQTQRIERVLQSLSKRDIQSRIQNFLSGKSDDLDNWPVFKDNFGDSPRSRLAYVDLVRQTPEIIQAIGGQPFQLALAINHRAQRINANRNQLLTMPTRAETLAMLLPITQDNFPGGAQYDSQMVYVLSFSDVADRLMTDPDLGDGFRKLVTQWIGQSDAIVRSPALTMAARWNLDNALPLARRTLGNATSLSALTRGMQIIAIKGDNDDLRRLRPYLHDASVIVQRFNAGDTRGNVQLRDLAAATIAKRCSVPIVEIGFAQPAEHDELGIVVQELVVPLADLPEPGKIKDADPPATEQPATEPANDTPPDAPKPIAVPRPIPNRVQPPNAVPQAVPRPMIPNPGIPQPALPRDPRYPPQFNRNAVRRAASRALICQRAGELVAERLKDDPVPAKSPPAR
;
A
#
# COMPACT_ATOMS: atom_id res chain seq x y z
N MET A 1 -54.31 -64.65 15.63
CA MET A 1 -55.02 -64.12 14.44
C MET A 1 -54.57 -62.69 14.29
N THR A 2 -53.59 -62.47 13.43
CA THR A 2 -52.76 -61.26 13.41
C THR A 2 -52.81 -60.71 11.99
N THR A 3 -53.33 -59.50 11.83
CA THR A 3 -53.64 -58.88 10.54
C THR A 3 -52.45 -58.06 10.01
N MET A 4 -52.37 -58.01 8.69
CA MET A 4 -51.19 -57.81 7.85
C MET A 4 -50.60 -56.40 7.78
N ALA A 5 -49.27 -56.39 7.58
CA ALA A 5 -48.50 -55.33 6.95
C ALA A 5 -48.44 -55.53 5.42
N TYR A 6 -48.21 -54.45 4.66
CA TYR A 6 -47.67 -54.52 3.31
C TYR A 6 -46.58 -53.44 3.12
N PRO A 7 -45.37 -53.83 2.69
CA PRO A 7 -44.30 -52.94 2.23
C PRO A 7 -44.24 -52.88 0.70
N SER A 8 -43.62 -51.81 0.16
CA SER A 8 -43.29 -51.70 -1.27
C SER A 8 -41.78 -51.52 -1.41
N ASN A 9 -41.13 -52.53 -1.97
CA ASN A 9 -39.72 -52.56 -2.38
C ASN A 9 -39.61 -52.42 -3.91
N VAL A 10 -38.35 -52.39 -4.39
CA VAL A 10 -37.85 -52.83 -5.72
C VAL A 10 -37.81 -51.65 -6.74
N THR A 11 -36.70 -51.23 -7.39
CA THR A 11 -35.35 -51.77 -7.66
C THR A 11 -34.45 -50.71 -8.32
N ALA A 12 -33.13 -50.78 -8.06
CA ALA A 12 -32.09 -50.28 -8.97
C ALA A 12 -31.84 -51.29 -10.12
N PRO A 13 -31.18 -50.90 -11.23
CA PRO A 13 -29.78 -51.31 -11.38
C PRO A 13 -28.83 -50.35 -12.12
N LEU A 14 -27.54 -50.66 -11.93
CA LEU A 14 -26.31 -50.20 -12.59
C LEU A 14 -26.27 -50.43 -14.12
N MET A 15 -25.48 -49.62 -14.84
CA MET A 15 -24.46 -49.96 -15.88
C MET A 15 -24.22 -48.77 -16.84
N SER A 16 -23.05 -48.12 -16.81
CA SER A 16 -21.82 -48.35 -17.61
C SER A 16 -21.84 -47.76 -19.03
N LEU A 17 -20.91 -46.81 -19.28
CA LEU A 17 -20.45 -46.28 -20.58
C LEU A 17 -19.96 -47.41 -21.51
N PRO A 18 -20.07 -47.28 -22.86
CA PRO A 18 -18.97 -46.65 -23.63
C PRO A 18 -19.34 -45.98 -24.99
N THR A 19 -18.43 -45.11 -25.46
CA THR A 19 -18.01 -44.85 -26.86
C THR A 19 -19.04 -44.70 -28.00
N LEU A 20 -19.01 -43.56 -28.71
CA LEU A 20 -18.92 -43.56 -30.19
C LEU A 20 -18.50 -42.20 -30.78
N ARG A 21 -17.42 -42.26 -31.56
CA ARG A 21 -16.89 -41.26 -32.51
C ARG A 21 -17.56 -41.43 -33.88
N LEU A 22 -17.88 -40.35 -34.58
CA LEU A 22 -17.94 -40.19 -36.06
C LEU A 22 -18.37 -38.72 -36.32
N ALA A 23 -17.60 -37.75 -36.83
CA ALA A 23 -16.60 -37.62 -37.91
C ALA A 23 -17.17 -37.73 -39.34
N VAL A 24 -17.50 -36.59 -39.98
CA VAL A 24 -17.43 -36.20 -41.42
C VAL A 24 -17.72 -34.67 -41.45
N ILE A 25 -16.80 -33.69 -41.55
CA ILE A 25 -15.87 -33.17 -42.59
C ILE A 25 -16.51 -32.75 -43.94
N VAL A 26 -16.15 -31.53 -44.39
CA VAL A 26 -16.09 -30.98 -45.79
C VAL A 26 -17.30 -30.09 -46.18
N LEU A 27 -17.24 -28.82 -46.64
CA LEU A 27 -16.23 -27.89 -47.18
C LEU A 27 -16.74 -26.42 -47.07
N VAL A 28 -15.85 -25.50 -46.67
CA VAL A 28 -15.47 -24.22 -47.34
C VAL A 28 -16.56 -23.39 -48.05
N SER A 29 -16.84 -22.17 -47.56
CA SER A 29 -16.40 -20.88 -48.15
C SER A 29 -17.24 -19.67 -47.71
N LEU A 30 -16.54 -18.53 -47.55
CA LEU A 30 -16.97 -17.16 -47.88
C LEU A 30 -17.63 -16.26 -46.81
N GLY A 31 -16.90 -15.18 -46.46
CA GLY A 31 -17.47 -13.88 -46.05
C GLY A 31 -17.14 -13.42 -44.63
N CYS A 32 -15.91 -12.97 -44.33
CA CYS A 32 -15.53 -11.55 -44.28
C CYS A 32 -16.55 -10.62 -43.61
N LEU A 33 -16.22 -10.06 -42.43
CA LEU A 33 -16.08 -8.61 -42.20
C LEU A 33 -15.88 -8.24 -40.71
N LEU A 34 -14.77 -7.50 -40.48
CA LEU A 34 -14.55 -6.47 -39.45
C LEU A 34 -14.06 -6.88 -38.05
N GLY A 35 -12.77 -6.62 -37.80
CA GLY A 35 -12.18 -6.62 -36.46
C GLY A 35 -10.65 -6.62 -36.43
N THR A 36 -9.99 -5.90 -37.34
CA THR A 36 -8.53 -5.72 -37.41
C THR A 36 -7.99 -4.97 -36.19
N ALA A 37 -7.63 -5.72 -35.14
CA ALA A 37 -6.63 -5.27 -34.17
C ALA A 37 -5.25 -5.67 -34.73
N CYS A 38 -4.44 -4.66 -35.02
CA CYS A 38 -3.09 -4.79 -35.57
C CYS A 38 -2.24 -5.74 -34.74
N ALA A 39 -2.09 -6.97 -35.23
CA ALA A 39 -0.92 -7.78 -34.94
C ALA A 39 0.27 -7.11 -35.65
N GLN A 40 0.95 -6.19 -34.96
CA GLN A 40 2.34 -5.88 -35.26
C GLN A 40 3.16 -7.12 -34.89
N SER A 41 3.19 -8.08 -35.81
CA SER A 41 4.31 -8.99 -35.92
C SER A 41 5.50 -8.11 -36.26
N GLU A 42 6.31 -7.75 -35.26
CA GLU A 42 7.68 -7.32 -35.48
C GLU A 42 8.37 -8.47 -36.23
N THR A 43 8.41 -8.34 -37.54
CA THR A 43 9.46 -8.96 -38.34
C THR A 43 10.76 -8.50 -37.71
N LEU A 44 11.41 -9.39 -36.96
CA LEU A 44 12.82 -9.34 -36.61
C LEU A 44 13.57 -9.21 -37.94
N THR A 45 13.69 -7.97 -38.39
CA THR A 45 14.57 -7.57 -39.47
C THR A 45 15.93 -7.97 -38.95
N GLU A 46 16.51 -8.95 -39.62
CA GLU A 46 17.89 -9.37 -39.48
C GLU A 46 18.75 -8.10 -39.47
N THR A 47 19.00 -7.58 -38.28
CA THR A 47 19.64 -6.28 -38.10
C THR A 47 21.08 -6.56 -38.42
N LYS A 48 21.44 -6.37 -39.68
CA LYS A 48 22.79 -6.45 -40.22
C LYS A 48 23.68 -5.69 -39.24
N GLN A 49 24.37 -6.45 -38.39
CA GLN A 49 25.10 -5.93 -37.24
C GLN A 49 26.20 -5.05 -37.81
N THR A 50 25.90 -3.75 -37.91
CA THR A 50 26.75 -2.80 -38.59
C THR A 50 27.98 -2.71 -37.70
N VAL A 51 29.11 -3.23 -38.19
CA VAL A 51 30.37 -3.24 -37.47
C VAL A 51 30.64 -1.80 -37.05
N ARG A 52 30.72 -1.56 -35.74
CA ARG A 52 30.95 -0.21 -35.20
C ARG A 52 32.30 0.27 -35.67
N LYS A 53 32.35 1.51 -36.17
CA LYS A 53 33.62 2.13 -36.54
C LYS A 53 34.21 2.76 -35.28
N GLN A 54 35.33 2.23 -34.82
CA GLN A 54 36.15 2.93 -33.83
C GLN A 54 36.89 4.04 -34.57
N LEU A 55 36.60 5.30 -34.21
CA LEU A 55 37.23 6.47 -34.80
C LEU A 55 38.46 6.85 -33.96
N SER A 56 39.53 7.31 -34.61
CA SER A 56 40.62 7.96 -33.88
C SER A 56 40.16 9.33 -33.34
N ASP A 57 40.86 9.85 -32.32
CA ASP A 57 40.55 11.16 -31.77
C ASP A 57 40.62 12.28 -32.84
N ASP A 58 41.61 12.20 -33.74
CA ASP A 58 41.77 13.14 -34.86
C ASP A 58 40.63 13.03 -35.89
N GLU A 59 40.20 11.81 -36.22
CA GLU A 59 39.05 11.59 -37.11
C GLU A 59 37.76 12.11 -36.49
N ALA A 60 37.55 11.85 -35.20
CA ALA A 60 36.39 12.33 -34.46
C ALA A 60 36.38 13.87 -34.45
N GLN A 61 37.51 14.52 -34.18
CA GLN A 61 37.60 15.99 -34.19
C GLN A 61 37.34 16.56 -35.58
N SER A 62 37.90 15.98 -36.64
CA SER A 62 37.66 16.43 -38.01
C SER A 62 36.17 16.34 -38.40
N LEU A 63 35.48 15.27 -38.00
CA LEU A 63 34.04 15.13 -38.22
C LEU A 63 33.23 16.14 -37.40
N ILE A 64 33.64 16.43 -36.17
CA ILE A 64 33.01 17.44 -35.31
C ILE A 64 33.15 18.85 -35.92
N ASP A 65 34.32 19.18 -36.45
CA ASP A 65 34.56 20.45 -37.15
C ASP A 65 33.70 20.54 -38.42
N ALA A 66 33.57 19.43 -39.15
CA ALA A 66 32.72 19.34 -40.34
C ALA A 66 31.22 19.55 -40.05
N LEU A 67 30.76 19.36 -38.80
CA LEU A 67 29.39 19.71 -38.40
C LEU A 67 29.11 21.22 -38.47
N ALA A 68 30.14 22.07 -38.44
CA ALA A 68 30.05 23.52 -38.64
C ALA A 68 30.37 23.96 -40.07
N SER A 69 30.56 23.02 -41.01
CA SER A 69 30.88 23.35 -42.40
C SER A 69 29.75 24.16 -43.04
N GLY A 70 30.10 25.12 -43.91
CA GLY A 70 29.13 25.83 -44.74
C GLY A 70 28.40 24.93 -45.75
N SER A 71 28.96 23.76 -46.09
CA SER A 71 28.35 22.80 -47.03
C SER A 71 27.38 21.85 -46.32
N PHE A 72 26.12 21.81 -46.77
CA PHE A 72 25.10 20.90 -46.24
C PHE A 72 25.52 19.42 -46.35
N ASP A 73 26.07 19.02 -47.50
CA ASP A 73 26.47 17.63 -47.75
C ASP A 73 27.56 17.17 -46.78
N GLN A 74 28.52 18.04 -46.46
CA GLN A 74 29.57 17.74 -45.49
C GLN A 74 29.00 17.59 -44.07
N ARG A 75 28.03 18.43 -43.70
CA ARG A 75 27.36 18.33 -42.40
C ARG A 75 26.60 17.02 -42.26
N GLU A 76 25.82 16.63 -43.27
CA GLU A 76 25.04 15.38 -43.23
C GLU A 76 25.94 14.15 -43.25
N GLN A 77 27.01 14.14 -44.07
CA GLN A 77 27.98 13.06 -44.09
C GLN A 77 28.70 12.92 -42.74
N ALA A 78 29.05 14.04 -42.10
CA ALA A 78 29.66 14.03 -40.77
C ALA A 78 28.69 13.47 -39.71
N VAL A 79 27.42 13.89 -39.73
CA VAL A 79 26.38 13.34 -38.85
C VAL A 79 26.24 11.83 -39.06
N GLU A 80 26.13 11.37 -40.30
CA GLU A 80 25.99 9.94 -40.61
C GLU A 80 27.19 9.12 -40.10
N THR A 81 28.41 9.63 -40.33
CA THR A 81 29.64 8.96 -39.91
C THR A 81 29.77 8.92 -38.39
N LEU A 82 29.48 10.03 -37.70
CA LEU A 82 29.47 10.10 -36.24
C LEU A 82 28.41 9.19 -35.63
N LEU A 83 27.26 9.01 -36.30
CA LEU A 83 26.24 8.06 -35.87
C LEU A 83 26.72 6.60 -35.98
N GLN A 84 27.58 6.27 -36.94
CA GLN A 84 28.17 4.93 -37.08
C GLN A 84 29.33 4.65 -36.10
N ALA A 85 29.79 5.69 -35.41
CA ALA A 85 30.84 5.58 -34.40
C ALA A 85 30.35 4.86 -33.12
N ASP A 86 31.29 4.43 -32.29
CA ASP A 86 30.99 3.92 -30.95
C ASP A 86 30.70 5.04 -29.93
N TYR A 87 30.38 4.69 -28.69
CA TYR A 87 30.07 5.68 -27.65
C TYR A 87 31.29 6.49 -27.17
N SER A 88 32.51 6.12 -27.57
CA SER A 88 33.75 6.77 -27.10
C SER A 88 33.85 8.23 -27.58
N VAL A 89 33.27 8.54 -28.74
CA VAL A 89 33.27 9.91 -29.31
C VAL A 89 32.41 10.91 -28.54
N THR A 90 31.57 10.44 -27.60
CA THR A 90 30.64 11.33 -26.88
C THR A 90 31.35 12.33 -25.97
N LYS A 91 32.58 12.06 -25.52
CA LYS A 91 33.37 13.02 -24.75
C LYS A 91 33.75 14.22 -25.63
N ALA A 92 34.36 13.95 -26.78
CA ALA A 92 34.75 14.98 -27.75
C ALA A 92 33.55 15.82 -28.22
N LEU A 93 32.42 15.17 -28.51
CA LEU A 93 31.17 15.86 -28.85
C LEU A 93 30.69 16.82 -27.74
N ARG A 94 30.71 16.40 -26.47
CA ARG A 94 30.31 17.27 -25.34
C ARG A 94 31.26 18.45 -25.18
N ASP A 95 32.57 18.23 -25.35
CA ASP A 95 33.56 19.29 -25.24
C ASP A 95 33.42 20.31 -26.39
N ALA A 96 33.17 19.84 -27.61
CA ALA A 96 32.87 20.69 -28.76
C ALA A 96 31.56 21.47 -28.59
N MET A 97 30.52 20.84 -28.03
CA MET A 97 29.25 21.51 -27.73
C MET A 97 29.42 22.67 -26.75
N ARG A 98 30.34 22.56 -25.78
CA ARG A 98 30.65 23.64 -24.81
C ARG A 98 31.50 24.75 -25.42
N ALA A 99 32.36 24.40 -26.37
CA ALA A 99 33.25 25.35 -27.04
C ALA A 99 32.59 26.08 -28.22
N SER A 100 31.53 25.50 -28.79
CA SER A 100 30.86 26.06 -29.97
C SER A 100 30.12 27.35 -29.64
N GLY A 101 30.34 28.37 -30.49
CA GLY A 101 29.52 29.58 -30.53
C GLY A 101 28.36 29.49 -31.53
N ASP A 102 28.26 28.39 -32.28
CA ASP A 102 27.23 28.19 -33.31
C ASP A 102 26.06 27.36 -32.78
N ALA A 103 24.86 27.94 -32.85
CA ALA A 103 23.62 27.29 -32.44
C ALA A 103 23.26 26.10 -33.34
N GLU A 104 23.56 26.14 -34.65
CA GLU A 104 23.28 25.02 -35.56
C GLU A 104 24.18 23.83 -35.23
N GLN A 105 25.50 24.05 -35.10
CA GLN A 105 26.43 23.00 -34.70
C GLN A 105 26.04 22.38 -33.35
N THR A 106 25.73 23.21 -32.35
CA THR A 106 25.28 22.77 -31.02
C THR A 106 24.06 21.85 -31.11
N GLN A 107 23.04 22.25 -31.88
CA GLN A 107 21.82 21.45 -32.07
C GLN A 107 22.12 20.11 -32.77
N ARG A 108 23.01 20.09 -33.76
CA ARG A 108 23.40 18.86 -34.46
C ARG A 108 24.16 17.91 -33.54
N ILE A 109 25.14 18.43 -32.79
CA ILE A 109 25.87 17.65 -31.79
C ILE A 109 24.90 17.04 -30.76
N GLU A 110 23.90 17.81 -30.30
CA GLU A 110 22.89 17.31 -29.37
C GLU A 110 22.12 16.11 -29.95
N ARG A 111 21.65 16.20 -31.21
CA ARG A 111 20.94 15.09 -31.88
C ARG A 111 21.82 13.85 -32.03
N VAL A 112 23.10 14.02 -32.36
CA VAL A 112 24.07 12.92 -32.47
C VAL A 112 24.28 12.28 -31.09
N LEU A 113 24.51 13.08 -30.05
CA LEU A 113 24.66 12.60 -28.67
C LEU A 113 23.43 11.81 -28.18
N GLN A 114 22.22 12.32 -28.42
CA GLN A 114 20.98 11.62 -28.06
C GLN A 114 20.88 10.26 -28.77
N SER A 115 21.21 10.23 -30.07
CA SER A 115 21.17 9.01 -30.87
C SER A 115 22.21 7.98 -30.45
N LEU A 116 23.46 8.41 -30.20
CA LEU A 116 24.53 7.56 -29.69
C LEU A 116 24.19 7.01 -28.31
N SER A 117 23.65 7.84 -27.41
CA SER A 117 23.21 7.40 -26.08
C SER A 117 22.11 6.35 -26.16
N LYS A 118 21.14 6.49 -27.07
CA LYS A 118 20.07 5.49 -27.27
C LYS A 118 20.61 4.17 -27.81
N ARG A 119 21.60 4.20 -28.71
CA ARG A 119 22.23 2.99 -29.27
C ARG A 119 23.11 2.29 -28.24
N ASP A 120 23.87 3.05 -27.45
CA ASP A 120 24.72 2.53 -26.39
C ASP A 120 23.88 1.78 -25.34
N ILE A 121 22.84 2.41 -24.80
CA ILE A 121 21.97 1.75 -23.81
C ILE A 121 21.30 0.50 -24.38
N GLN A 122 20.85 0.53 -25.64
CA GLN A 122 20.26 -0.65 -26.28
C GLN A 122 21.29 -1.77 -26.44
N SER A 123 22.55 -1.45 -26.77
CA SER A 123 23.62 -2.43 -26.82
C SER A 123 23.93 -3.05 -25.46
N ARG A 124 24.02 -2.21 -24.42
CA ARG A 124 24.23 -2.66 -23.04
C ARG A 124 23.08 -3.56 -22.60
N ILE A 125 21.84 -3.20 -22.91
CA ILE A 125 20.65 -4.03 -22.69
C ILE A 125 20.74 -5.37 -23.40
N GLN A 126 21.16 -5.43 -24.68
CA GLN A 126 21.28 -6.72 -25.40
C GLN A 126 22.39 -7.61 -24.81
N ASN A 127 23.53 -7.04 -24.47
CA ASN A 127 24.61 -7.76 -23.80
C ASN A 127 24.17 -8.25 -22.40
N PHE A 128 23.42 -7.42 -21.69
CA PHE A 128 22.86 -7.73 -20.39
C PHE A 128 21.83 -8.86 -20.47
N LEU A 129 20.85 -8.80 -21.38
CA LEU A 129 19.83 -9.83 -21.55
C LEU A 129 20.40 -11.17 -22.02
N SER A 130 21.53 -11.15 -22.75
CA SER A 130 22.24 -12.38 -23.15
C SER A 130 23.16 -12.96 -22.08
N GLY A 131 23.24 -12.34 -20.89
CA GLY A 131 24.11 -12.79 -19.80
C GLY A 131 25.60 -12.52 -20.03
N LYS A 132 25.96 -11.78 -21.08
CA LYS A 132 27.37 -11.47 -21.42
C LYS A 132 27.94 -10.34 -20.59
N SER A 133 27.09 -9.54 -19.95
CA SER A 133 27.49 -8.37 -19.17
C SER A 133 26.53 -8.12 -18.00
N ASP A 134 27.08 -7.56 -16.93
CA ASP A 134 26.36 -7.03 -15.76
C ASP A 134 26.46 -5.48 -15.71
N ASP A 135 26.88 -4.87 -16.81
CA ASP A 135 27.16 -3.43 -16.96
C ASP A 135 25.89 -2.58 -17.14
N LEU A 136 24.86 -2.80 -16.33
CA LEU A 136 23.77 -1.84 -16.18
C LEU A 136 23.84 -1.20 -14.81
N ASP A 137 23.67 0.13 -14.78
CA ASP A 137 23.77 0.95 -13.58
C ASP A 137 22.89 0.35 -12.48
N ASN A 138 23.42 0.16 -11.27
CA ASN A 138 22.71 -0.37 -10.09
C ASN A 138 22.06 -1.75 -10.22
N TRP A 139 22.43 -2.54 -11.23
CA TRP A 139 22.01 -3.95 -11.33
C TRP A 139 22.29 -4.79 -10.07
N PRO A 140 23.45 -4.67 -9.39
CA PRO A 140 23.73 -5.47 -8.20
C PRO A 140 22.65 -5.35 -7.11
N VAL A 141 22.11 -4.15 -6.88
CA VAL A 141 21.05 -3.92 -5.88
C VAL A 141 19.77 -4.69 -6.22
N PHE A 142 19.43 -4.77 -7.51
CA PHE A 142 18.28 -5.55 -7.96
C PHE A 142 18.56 -7.05 -7.88
N LYS A 143 19.74 -7.48 -8.35
CA LYS A 143 20.20 -8.88 -8.32
C LYS A 143 20.22 -9.45 -6.91
N ASP A 144 20.61 -8.67 -5.90
CA ASP A 144 20.62 -9.10 -4.49
C ASP A 144 19.23 -9.43 -3.93
N ASN A 145 18.16 -8.89 -4.54
CA ASN A 145 16.79 -9.11 -4.09
C ASN A 145 16.03 -10.11 -4.97
N PHE A 146 16.31 -10.14 -6.28
CA PHE A 146 15.55 -10.93 -7.25
C PHE A 146 16.37 -12.04 -7.93
N GLY A 147 17.66 -12.18 -7.59
CA GLY A 147 18.57 -13.12 -8.21
C GLY A 147 18.98 -12.74 -9.63
N ASP A 148 19.64 -13.67 -10.31
CA ASP A 148 20.12 -13.54 -11.69
C ASP A 148 19.49 -14.62 -12.57
N SER A 149 18.30 -14.30 -13.08
CA SER A 149 17.56 -15.12 -14.05
C SER A 149 17.20 -14.30 -15.29
N PRO A 150 16.95 -14.93 -16.47
CA PRO A 150 16.49 -14.21 -17.65
C PRO A 150 15.24 -13.35 -17.39
N ARG A 151 14.34 -13.83 -16.52
CA ARG A 151 13.13 -13.11 -16.11
C ARG A 151 13.45 -11.86 -15.27
N SER A 152 14.34 -11.99 -14.29
CA SER A 152 14.80 -10.86 -13.45
C SER A 152 15.53 -9.80 -14.29
N ARG A 153 16.38 -10.22 -15.23
CA ARG A 153 17.06 -9.31 -16.17
C ARG A 153 16.07 -8.56 -17.06
N LEU A 154 15.05 -9.24 -17.60
CA LEU A 154 13.98 -8.58 -18.36
C LEU A 154 13.21 -7.56 -17.51
N ALA A 155 12.85 -7.93 -16.27
CA ALA A 155 12.17 -7.01 -15.35
C ALA A 155 13.03 -5.79 -15.02
N TYR A 156 14.34 -5.97 -14.88
CA TYR A 156 15.29 -4.87 -14.67
C TYR A 156 15.37 -3.93 -15.87
N VAL A 157 15.42 -4.47 -17.09
CA VAL A 157 15.43 -3.67 -18.32
C VAL A 157 14.15 -2.84 -18.46
N ASP A 158 12.99 -3.40 -18.11
CA ASP A 158 11.73 -2.63 -18.07
C ASP A 158 11.83 -1.46 -17.10
N LEU A 159 12.47 -1.68 -15.95
CA LEU A 159 12.65 -0.69 -14.91
C LEU A 159 13.62 0.42 -15.34
N VAL A 160 14.75 0.07 -15.98
CA VAL A 160 15.68 1.04 -16.58
C VAL A 160 14.98 1.89 -17.65
N ARG A 161 14.12 1.28 -18.48
CA ARG A 161 13.41 1.98 -19.56
C ARG A 161 12.30 2.89 -19.04
N GLN A 162 11.52 2.44 -18.06
CA GLN A 162 10.33 3.16 -17.61
C GLN A 162 10.63 4.16 -16.49
N THR A 163 11.63 3.88 -15.65
CA THR A 163 11.98 4.63 -14.44
C THR A 163 13.50 4.89 -14.32
N PRO A 164 14.16 5.42 -15.38
CA PRO A 164 15.61 5.63 -15.36
C PRO A 164 16.06 6.57 -14.23
N GLU A 165 15.24 7.54 -13.85
CA GLU A 165 15.60 8.54 -12.84
C GLU A 165 15.74 7.94 -11.44
N ILE A 166 14.94 6.91 -11.11
CA ILE A 166 15.06 6.22 -9.83
C ILE A 166 16.29 5.32 -9.84
N ILE A 167 16.51 4.58 -10.93
CA ILE A 167 17.67 3.70 -11.04
C ILE A 167 18.97 4.47 -10.95
N GLN A 168 19.09 5.62 -11.61
CA GLN A 168 20.29 6.45 -11.53
C GLN A 168 20.52 7.04 -10.13
N ALA A 169 19.46 7.25 -9.36
CA ALA A 169 19.55 7.83 -8.02
C ALA A 169 19.79 6.80 -6.91
N ILE A 170 19.49 5.52 -7.15
CA ILE A 170 19.84 4.41 -6.25
C ILE A 170 21.36 4.33 -6.11
N GLY A 171 21.87 4.11 -4.90
CA GLY A 171 23.32 4.14 -4.60
C GLY A 171 23.95 5.53 -4.57
N GLY A 172 23.17 6.58 -4.91
CA GLY A 172 23.60 7.97 -4.91
C GLY A 172 23.30 8.72 -3.61
N GLN A 173 23.16 10.04 -3.70
CA GLN A 173 22.84 10.88 -2.54
C GLN A 173 21.35 10.74 -2.16
N PRO A 174 20.99 10.61 -0.86
CA PRO A 174 19.60 10.43 -0.43
C PRO A 174 18.62 11.49 -0.96
N PHE A 175 19.08 12.73 -1.09
CA PHE A 175 18.29 13.83 -1.65
C PHE A 175 17.90 13.60 -3.13
N GLN A 176 18.81 13.07 -3.94
CA GLN A 176 18.55 12.79 -5.36
C GLN A 176 17.53 11.66 -5.51
N LEU A 177 17.64 10.63 -4.66
CA LEU A 177 16.68 9.53 -4.62
C LEU A 177 15.28 10.01 -4.21
N ALA A 178 15.19 10.83 -3.17
CA ALA A 178 13.93 11.43 -2.74
C ALA A 178 13.31 12.30 -3.85
N LEU A 179 14.11 13.07 -4.58
CA LEU A 179 13.64 13.88 -5.71
C LEU A 179 13.10 13.00 -6.86
N ALA A 180 13.83 11.95 -7.23
CA ALA A 180 13.42 11.01 -8.28
C ALA A 180 12.10 10.29 -7.94
N ILE A 181 11.96 9.83 -6.69
CA ILE A 181 10.75 9.19 -6.18
C ILE A 181 9.57 10.16 -6.18
N ASN A 182 9.76 11.39 -5.71
CA ASN A 182 8.71 12.40 -5.70
C ASN A 182 8.23 12.73 -7.11
N HIS A 183 9.15 12.88 -8.07
CA HIS A 183 8.81 13.09 -9.47
C HIS A 183 7.99 11.91 -10.04
N ARG A 184 8.40 10.67 -9.76
CA ARG A 184 7.66 9.48 -10.21
C ARG A 184 6.29 9.36 -9.54
N ALA A 185 6.20 9.61 -8.24
CA ALA A 185 4.95 9.62 -7.50
C ALA A 185 3.97 10.67 -8.05
N GLN A 186 4.45 11.86 -8.41
CA GLN A 186 3.60 12.89 -9.06
C GLN A 186 3.02 12.40 -10.39
N ARG A 187 3.83 11.70 -11.21
CA ARG A 187 3.35 11.10 -12.47
C ARG A 187 2.30 10.02 -12.24
N ILE A 188 2.53 9.12 -11.29
CA ILE A 188 1.57 8.09 -10.90
C ILE A 188 0.26 8.72 -10.44
N ASN A 189 0.31 9.78 -9.62
CA ASN A 189 -0.89 10.51 -9.19
C ASN A 189 -1.59 11.27 -10.31
N ALA A 190 -0.85 11.86 -11.24
CA ALA A 190 -1.44 12.50 -12.41
C ALA A 190 -2.20 11.49 -13.27
N ASN A 191 -1.60 10.32 -13.54
CA ASN A 191 -2.24 9.23 -14.28
C ASN A 191 -3.49 8.71 -13.55
N ARG A 192 -3.42 8.58 -12.22
CA ARG A 192 -4.54 8.20 -11.36
C ARG A 192 -5.71 9.18 -11.49
N ASN A 193 -5.45 10.48 -11.35
CA ASN A 193 -6.49 11.51 -11.36
C ASN A 193 -7.15 11.65 -12.74
N GLN A 194 -6.43 11.29 -13.80
CA GLN A 194 -6.96 11.27 -15.16
C GLN A 194 -7.60 9.93 -15.53
N LEU A 195 -7.66 8.95 -14.60
CA LEU A 195 -8.15 7.58 -14.81
C LEU A 195 -7.50 6.87 -16.00
N LEU A 196 -6.27 7.27 -16.37
CA LEU A 196 -5.66 6.84 -17.61
C LEU A 196 -5.05 5.45 -17.50
N THR A 197 -4.32 5.18 -16.42
CA THR A 197 -3.52 3.96 -16.30
C THR A 197 -3.29 3.56 -14.85
N MET A 198 -3.27 2.24 -14.62
CA MET A 198 -2.80 1.64 -13.37
C MET A 198 -1.26 1.66 -13.32
N PRO A 199 -0.64 1.67 -12.13
CA PRO A 199 0.81 1.55 -12.00
C PRO A 199 1.34 0.32 -12.72
N THR A 200 2.43 0.47 -13.47
CA THR A 200 3.04 -0.69 -14.16
C THR A 200 3.84 -1.55 -13.19
N ARG A 201 4.23 -2.75 -13.66
CA ARG A 201 5.18 -3.62 -12.93
C ARG A 201 6.50 -2.90 -12.63
N ALA A 202 7.04 -2.19 -13.61
CA ALA A 202 8.28 -1.45 -13.45
C ALA A 202 8.14 -0.31 -12.43
N GLU A 203 7.03 0.43 -12.47
CA GLU A 203 6.77 1.49 -11.50
C GLU A 203 6.62 0.93 -10.07
N THR A 204 5.93 -0.20 -9.93
CA THR A 204 5.77 -0.87 -8.63
C THR A 204 7.11 -1.31 -8.04
N LEU A 205 7.96 -1.94 -8.83
CA LEU A 205 9.30 -2.35 -8.40
C LEU A 205 10.20 -1.13 -8.13
N ALA A 206 10.17 -0.12 -9.00
CA ALA A 206 10.97 1.10 -8.85
C ALA A 206 10.60 1.88 -7.60
N MET A 207 9.32 1.93 -7.23
CA MET A 207 8.89 2.58 -6.01
C MET A 207 9.33 1.79 -4.77
N LEU A 208 9.46 0.46 -4.82
CA LEU A 208 9.86 -0.37 -3.66
C LEU A 208 11.36 -0.46 -3.44
N LEU A 209 12.16 -0.53 -4.51
CA LEU A 209 13.62 -0.67 -4.44
C LEU A 209 14.34 0.31 -3.50
N PRO A 210 13.94 1.59 -3.38
CA PRO A 210 14.54 2.55 -2.44
C PRO A 210 14.61 2.06 -0.99
N ILE A 211 13.73 1.15 -0.57
CA ILE A 211 13.75 0.57 0.79
C ILE A 211 15.03 -0.22 1.09
N THR A 212 15.76 -0.64 0.07
CA THR A 212 17.04 -1.34 0.19
C THR A 212 18.20 -0.42 0.56
N GLN A 213 18.03 0.90 0.44
CA GLN A 213 19.09 1.87 0.72
C GLN A 213 19.16 2.17 2.21
N ASP A 214 20.38 2.20 2.74
CA ASP A 214 20.62 2.65 4.11
C ASP A 214 20.13 4.09 4.27
N ASN A 215 19.43 4.36 5.37
CA ASN A 215 18.89 5.67 5.72
C ASN A 215 17.89 6.26 4.70
N PHE A 216 17.19 5.44 3.90
CA PHE A 216 16.14 5.94 3.02
C PHE A 216 15.00 6.62 3.82
N PRO A 217 14.82 7.95 3.71
CA PRO A 217 13.80 8.67 4.47
C PRO A 217 12.50 8.68 3.67
N GLY A 218 11.82 7.53 3.58
CA GLY A 218 10.55 7.44 2.84
C GLY A 218 9.54 8.48 3.35
N GLY A 219 9.30 8.49 4.66
CA GLY A 219 8.34 9.39 5.29
C GLY A 219 6.89 9.13 4.86
N ALA A 220 5.95 9.82 5.52
CA ALA A 220 4.52 9.57 5.36
C ALA A 220 4.00 9.76 3.92
N GLN A 221 4.59 10.68 3.15
CA GLN A 221 4.18 10.92 1.76
C GLN A 221 4.52 9.71 0.88
N TYR A 222 5.76 9.22 0.90
CA TYR A 222 6.16 8.01 0.17
C TYR A 222 5.30 6.81 0.56
N ASP A 223 5.09 6.62 1.87
CA ASP A 223 4.31 5.49 2.38
C ASP A 223 2.86 5.52 1.88
N SER A 224 2.25 6.71 1.82
CA SER A 224 0.90 6.87 1.26
C SER A 224 0.85 6.51 -0.22
N GLN A 225 1.91 6.82 -0.98
CA GLN A 225 2.03 6.44 -2.39
C GLN A 225 2.24 4.94 -2.54
N MET A 226 3.05 4.34 -1.66
CA MET A 226 3.28 2.90 -1.66
C MET A 226 1.98 2.13 -1.37
N VAL A 227 1.18 2.59 -0.40
CA VAL A 227 -0.17 2.05 -0.16
C VAL A 227 -1.00 2.08 -1.44
N TYR A 228 -1.01 3.20 -2.17
CA TYR A 228 -1.77 3.31 -3.41
C TYR A 228 -1.28 2.30 -4.47
N VAL A 229 0.03 2.26 -4.72
CA VAL A 229 0.65 1.36 -5.71
C VAL A 229 0.37 -0.11 -5.41
N LEU A 230 0.39 -0.50 -4.13
CA LEU A 230 0.20 -1.88 -3.69
C LEU A 230 -1.27 -2.28 -3.50
N SER A 231 -2.16 -1.35 -3.18
CA SER A 231 -3.56 -1.68 -2.86
C SER A 231 -4.45 -1.85 -4.10
N PHE A 232 -4.13 -1.17 -5.21
CA PHE A 232 -5.03 -1.05 -6.37
C PHE A 232 -4.55 -1.79 -7.61
N SER A 233 -3.46 -2.55 -7.52
CA SER A 233 -2.88 -3.19 -8.70
C SER A 233 -2.95 -4.71 -8.60
N ASP A 234 -3.63 -5.34 -9.57
CA ASP A 234 -3.45 -6.76 -9.91
C ASP A 234 -1.96 -7.09 -10.12
N VAL A 235 -1.16 -6.06 -10.44
CA VAL A 235 0.29 -6.13 -10.58
C VAL A 235 0.96 -6.58 -9.29
N ALA A 236 0.59 -6.03 -8.14
CA ALA A 236 1.18 -6.42 -6.86
C ALA A 236 0.87 -7.89 -6.53
N ASP A 237 -0.38 -8.33 -6.72
CA ASP A 237 -0.75 -9.74 -6.48
C ASP A 237 -0.03 -10.69 -7.45
N ARG A 238 0.09 -10.32 -8.73
CA ARG A 238 0.85 -11.12 -9.71
C ARG A 238 2.32 -11.20 -9.35
N LEU A 239 2.93 -10.09 -8.90
CA LEU A 239 4.30 -10.05 -8.43
C LEU A 239 4.49 -10.94 -7.19
N MET A 240 3.56 -10.92 -6.22
CA MET A 240 3.61 -11.79 -5.04
C MET A 240 3.62 -13.28 -5.37
N THR A 241 3.03 -13.67 -6.50
CA THR A 241 2.96 -15.06 -6.99
C THR A 241 3.92 -15.38 -8.14
N ASP A 242 4.74 -14.42 -8.59
CA ASP A 242 5.66 -14.62 -9.71
C ASP A 242 6.79 -15.59 -9.28
N PRO A 243 7.08 -16.66 -10.04
CA PRO A 243 8.02 -17.69 -9.62
C PRO A 243 9.47 -17.20 -9.55
N ASP A 244 9.83 -16.16 -10.31
CA ASP A 244 11.19 -15.61 -10.33
C ASP A 244 11.32 -14.38 -9.43
N LEU A 245 10.25 -13.58 -9.31
CA LEU A 245 10.29 -12.28 -8.63
C LEU A 245 9.62 -12.29 -7.25
N GLY A 246 8.80 -13.30 -6.95
CA GLY A 246 7.87 -13.28 -5.82
C GLY A 246 8.54 -13.22 -4.45
N ASP A 247 9.61 -13.98 -4.24
CA ASP A 247 10.33 -13.99 -2.96
C ASP A 247 11.03 -12.64 -2.70
N GLY A 248 11.70 -12.11 -3.71
CA GLY A 248 12.31 -10.78 -3.66
C GLY A 248 11.29 -9.68 -3.41
N PHE A 249 10.16 -9.73 -4.12
CA PHE A 249 9.07 -8.77 -3.97
C PHE A 249 8.46 -8.84 -2.57
N ARG A 250 8.14 -10.05 -2.07
CA ARG A 250 7.63 -10.30 -0.73
C ARG A 250 8.58 -9.78 0.34
N LYS A 251 9.89 -9.99 0.18
CA LYS A 251 10.93 -9.48 1.08
C LYS A 251 10.90 -7.95 1.15
N LEU A 252 10.88 -7.27 0.00
CA LEU A 252 10.84 -5.80 -0.06
C LEU A 252 9.55 -5.21 0.55
N VAL A 253 8.40 -5.81 0.23
CA VAL A 253 7.10 -5.42 0.82
C VAL A 253 7.11 -5.62 2.34
N THR A 254 7.63 -6.75 2.82
CA THR A 254 7.76 -7.05 4.25
C THR A 254 8.64 -6.01 4.95
N GLN A 255 9.76 -5.64 4.32
CA GLN A 255 10.65 -4.60 4.83
C GLN A 255 9.95 -3.24 4.88
N TRP A 256 9.27 -2.83 3.81
CA TRP A 256 8.52 -1.58 3.76
C TRP A 256 7.42 -1.53 4.84
N ILE A 257 6.59 -2.56 4.95
CA ILE A 257 5.55 -2.67 5.99
C ILE A 257 6.17 -2.55 7.39
N GLY A 258 7.34 -3.15 7.60
CA GLY A 258 8.07 -3.09 8.87
C GLY A 258 8.55 -1.69 9.26
N GLN A 259 8.85 -0.84 8.27
CA GLN A 259 9.40 0.51 8.44
C GLN A 259 8.36 1.63 8.25
N SER A 260 7.17 1.29 7.75
CA SER A 260 6.11 2.25 7.42
C SER A 260 5.63 3.11 8.60
N ASP A 261 5.31 4.36 8.27
CA ASP A 261 4.80 5.38 9.16
C ASP A 261 3.46 4.96 9.83
N ALA A 262 3.19 5.52 11.00
CA ALA A 262 1.97 5.26 11.75
C ALA A 262 0.69 5.66 10.97
N ILE A 263 0.76 6.67 10.10
CA ILE A 263 -0.37 7.16 9.30
C ILE A 263 -0.90 6.07 8.37
N VAL A 264 -0.02 5.26 7.77
CA VAL A 264 -0.40 4.18 6.85
C VAL A 264 -0.54 2.83 7.53
N ARG A 265 -0.55 2.78 8.86
CA ARG A 265 -0.46 1.52 9.59
C ARG A 265 -1.63 0.58 9.33
N SER A 266 -2.84 1.11 9.24
CA SER A 266 -4.04 0.32 8.94
C SER A 266 -3.99 -0.36 7.56
N PRO A 267 -3.74 0.37 6.44
CA PRO A 267 -3.58 -0.30 5.15
C PRO A 267 -2.36 -1.22 5.09
N ALA A 268 -1.23 -0.89 5.74
CA ALA A 268 -0.07 -1.76 5.82
C ALA A 268 -0.39 -3.11 6.50
N LEU A 269 -1.09 -3.09 7.65
CA LEU A 269 -1.56 -4.30 8.31
C LEU A 269 -2.59 -5.07 7.47
N THR A 270 -3.42 -4.36 6.71
CA THR A 270 -4.38 -4.99 5.78
C THR A 270 -3.67 -5.79 4.71
N MET A 271 -2.65 -5.21 4.07
CA MET A 271 -1.81 -5.90 3.08
C MET A 271 -1.02 -7.06 3.71
N ALA A 272 -0.44 -6.85 4.89
CA ALA A 272 0.31 -7.89 5.60
C ALA A 272 -0.55 -9.12 5.89
N ALA A 273 -1.80 -8.91 6.32
CA ALA A 273 -2.75 -10.01 6.53
C ALA A 273 -3.19 -10.66 5.22
N ARG A 274 -3.55 -9.86 4.20
CA ARG A 274 -3.98 -10.34 2.87
C ARG A 274 -2.95 -11.28 2.24
N TRP A 275 -1.67 -10.92 2.34
CA TRP A 275 -0.57 -11.71 1.77
C TRP A 275 0.07 -12.68 2.76
N ASN A 276 -0.55 -12.84 3.95
CA ASN A 276 -0.11 -13.73 5.02
C ASN A 276 1.37 -13.55 5.38
N LEU A 277 1.84 -12.30 5.49
CA LEU A 277 3.24 -12.00 5.80
C LEU A 277 3.57 -12.28 7.27
N ASP A 278 4.77 -12.80 7.52
CA ASP A 278 5.22 -13.16 8.88
C ASP A 278 5.39 -11.94 9.80
N ASN A 279 5.71 -10.78 9.22
CA ASN A 279 5.85 -9.54 9.97
C ASN A 279 4.51 -8.91 10.40
N ALA A 280 3.36 -9.48 10.01
CA ALA A 280 2.04 -8.95 10.34
C ALA A 280 1.82 -8.87 11.86
N LEU A 281 2.16 -9.95 12.59
CA LEU A 281 1.98 -10.01 14.04
C LEU A 281 2.95 -9.07 14.80
N PRO A 282 4.27 -9.06 14.52
CA PRO A 282 5.17 -8.05 15.09
C PRO A 282 4.72 -6.61 14.83
N LEU A 283 4.19 -6.31 13.64
CA LEU A 283 3.66 -4.99 13.33
C LEU A 283 2.37 -4.70 14.12
N ALA A 284 1.46 -5.66 14.25
CA ALA A 284 0.25 -5.52 15.05
C ALA A 284 0.58 -5.21 16.52
N ARG A 285 1.53 -5.94 17.12
CA ARG A 285 2.02 -5.69 18.48
C ARG A 285 2.57 -4.29 18.68
N ARG A 286 3.42 -3.82 17.76
CA ARG A 286 3.93 -2.43 17.77
C ARG A 286 2.80 -1.40 17.61
N THR A 287 1.78 -1.75 16.84
CA THR A 287 0.62 -0.88 16.61
C THR A 287 -0.21 -0.71 17.88
N LEU A 288 -0.48 -1.77 18.64
CA LEU A 288 -1.13 -1.64 19.94
C LEU A 288 -0.31 -0.77 20.90
N GLY A 289 1.02 -0.92 20.92
CA GLY A 289 1.86 -0.08 21.80
C GLY A 289 1.89 1.41 21.48
N ASN A 290 1.77 1.78 20.19
CA ASN A 290 2.17 3.12 19.72
C ASN A 290 1.10 3.88 18.91
N ALA A 291 0.04 3.20 18.43
CA ALA A 291 -0.88 3.82 17.47
C ALA A 291 -1.94 4.67 18.15
N THR A 292 -2.19 5.84 17.58
CA THR A 292 -3.29 6.75 17.95
C THR A 292 -4.54 6.53 17.10
N SER A 293 -4.39 5.92 15.92
CA SER A 293 -5.51 5.69 14.99
C SER A 293 -6.34 4.46 15.39
N LEU A 294 -7.63 4.67 15.64
CA LEU A 294 -8.59 3.60 15.93
C LEU A 294 -8.67 2.55 14.81
N SER A 295 -8.48 2.96 13.54
CA SER A 295 -8.46 2.03 12.41
C SER A 295 -7.23 1.10 12.47
N ALA A 296 -6.07 1.64 12.84
CA ALA A 296 -4.85 0.85 12.99
C ALA A 296 -4.94 -0.10 14.18
N LEU A 297 -5.47 0.36 15.33
CA LEU A 297 -5.73 -0.50 16.50
C LEU A 297 -6.70 -1.62 16.16
N THR A 298 -7.80 -1.30 15.47
CA THR A 298 -8.78 -2.28 14.99
C THR A 298 -8.12 -3.36 14.16
N ARG A 299 -7.32 -2.97 13.16
CA ARG A 299 -6.65 -3.94 12.29
C ARG A 299 -5.58 -4.75 13.03
N GLY A 300 -4.88 -4.12 13.98
CA GLY A 300 -3.92 -4.80 14.85
C GLY A 300 -4.59 -5.90 15.69
N MET A 301 -5.73 -5.61 16.31
CA MET A 301 -6.49 -6.59 17.09
C MET A 301 -7.02 -7.74 16.23
N GLN A 302 -7.50 -7.46 15.01
CA GLN A 302 -7.91 -8.50 14.06
C GLN A 302 -6.76 -9.46 13.71
N ILE A 303 -5.56 -8.94 13.46
CA ILE A 303 -4.37 -9.78 13.21
C ILE A 303 -3.99 -10.59 14.45
N ILE A 304 -4.04 -9.98 15.63
CA ILE A 304 -3.80 -10.69 16.89
C ILE A 304 -4.84 -11.81 17.06
N ALA A 305 -6.12 -11.59 16.76
CA ALA A 305 -7.15 -12.63 16.86
C ALA A 305 -6.78 -13.90 16.06
N ILE A 306 -6.15 -13.74 14.89
CA ILE A 306 -5.76 -14.83 13.99
C ILE A 306 -4.42 -15.44 14.43
N LYS A 307 -3.38 -14.60 14.57
CA LYS A 307 -1.97 -15.01 14.65
C LYS A 307 -1.35 -14.87 16.04
N GLY A 308 -2.02 -14.21 16.98
CA GLY A 308 -1.49 -13.87 18.29
C GLY A 308 -1.26 -15.08 19.20
N ASP A 309 -0.62 -14.85 20.33
CA ASP A 309 -0.33 -15.83 21.36
C ASP A 309 -0.86 -15.39 22.75
N ASN A 310 -0.53 -16.15 23.80
CA ASN A 310 -0.96 -15.83 25.17
C ASN A 310 -0.38 -14.50 25.69
N ASP A 311 0.79 -14.06 25.21
CA ASP A 311 1.38 -12.80 25.62
C ASP A 311 0.56 -11.60 25.12
N ASP A 312 -0.09 -11.76 23.96
CA ASP A 312 -0.97 -10.73 23.40
C ASP A 312 -2.22 -10.49 24.25
N LEU A 313 -2.68 -11.47 25.04
CA LEU A 313 -3.79 -11.28 25.99
C LEU A 313 -3.49 -10.17 27.00
N ARG A 314 -2.23 -10.09 27.47
CA ARG A 314 -1.80 -9.03 28.38
C ARG A 314 -1.82 -7.66 27.70
N ARG A 315 -1.51 -7.60 26.40
CA ARG A 315 -1.54 -6.37 25.60
C ARG A 315 -2.96 -5.90 25.29
N LEU A 316 -3.92 -6.83 25.21
CA LEU A 316 -5.33 -6.52 24.94
C LEU A 316 -6.08 -6.02 26.18
N ARG A 317 -5.68 -6.45 27.39
CA ARG A 317 -6.36 -6.13 28.65
C ARG A 317 -6.64 -4.63 28.86
N PRO A 318 -5.72 -3.68 28.61
CA PRO A 318 -6.00 -2.26 28.79
C PRO A 318 -7.18 -1.75 27.94
N TYR A 319 -7.41 -2.36 26.78
CA TYR A 319 -8.47 -1.94 25.85
C TYR A 319 -9.87 -2.41 26.26
N LEU A 320 -10.01 -3.31 27.23
CA LEU A 320 -11.32 -3.70 27.77
C LEU A 320 -12.08 -2.53 28.42
N HIS A 321 -11.38 -1.42 28.70
CA HIS A 321 -11.97 -0.22 29.27
C HIS A 321 -12.07 0.94 28.26
N ASP A 322 -11.63 0.75 27.02
CA ASP A 322 -11.64 1.81 26.01
C ASP A 322 -13.02 1.92 25.32
N ALA A 323 -13.75 2.98 25.66
CA ALA A 323 -15.09 3.27 25.14
C ALA A 323 -15.09 3.97 23.77
N SER A 324 -13.93 4.18 23.14
CA SER A 324 -13.80 4.82 21.83
C SER A 324 -14.62 4.08 20.76
N VAL A 325 -15.44 4.82 20.01
CA VAL A 325 -16.33 4.24 18.98
C VAL A 325 -15.56 3.96 17.69
N ILE A 326 -15.55 2.69 17.26
CA ILE A 326 -14.87 2.25 16.02
C ILE A 326 -15.84 2.09 14.85
N VAL A 327 -17.11 1.77 15.11
CA VAL A 327 -18.18 1.73 14.10
C VAL A 327 -19.39 2.47 14.65
N GLN A 328 -19.76 3.56 13.97
CA GLN A 328 -20.97 4.31 14.26
C GLN A 328 -22.10 3.81 13.36
N ARG A 329 -23.19 3.36 13.97
CA ARG A 329 -24.38 2.90 13.24
C ARG A 329 -25.44 4.00 13.28
N PHE A 330 -25.71 4.62 12.13
CA PHE A 330 -26.56 5.81 12.02
C PHE A 330 -28.03 5.52 11.71
N ASN A 331 -28.42 4.26 11.53
CA ASN A 331 -29.78 3.95 11.11
C ASN A 331 -30.76 4.09 12.29
N ALA A 332 -31.73 5.01 12.16
CA ALA A 332 -32.84 5.14 13.08
C ALA A 332 -33.64 3.83 13.11
N GLY A 333 -33.58 3.12 14.24
CA GLY A 333 -34.17 1.78 14.41
C GLY A 333 -33.16 0.63 14.48
N ASP A 334 -31.86 0.89 14.24
CA ASP A 334 -30.83 -0.13 14.41
C ASP A 334 -30.61 -0.43 15.90
N THR A 335 -31.09 -1.60 16.31
CA THR A 335 -30.95 -2.11 17.68
C THR A 335 -29.52 -2.51 18.01
N ARG A 336 -28.63 -2.62 17.02
CA ARG A 336 -27.27 -3.14 17.20
C ARG A 336 -26.30 -2.18 17.89
N GLY A 337 -26.62 -0.88 17.91
CA GLY A 337 -25.80 0.15 18.58
C GLY A 337 -24.40 0.33 17.98
N ASN A 338 -23.65 1.31 18.51
CA ASN A 338 -22.26 1.55 18.14
C ASN A 338 -21.34 0.44 18.64
N VAL A 339 -20.29 0.12 17.88
CA VAL A 339 -19.22 -0.79 18.31
C VAL A 339 -18.07 0.02 18.90
N GLN A 340 -17.59 -0.38 20.06
CA GLN A 340 -16.48 0.28 20.77
C GLN A 340 -15.21 -0.57 20.71
N LEU A 341 -14.06 0.06 20.98
CA LEU A 341 -12.78 -0.64 20.98
C LEU A 341 -12.72 -1.75 22.05
N ARG A 342 -13.33 -1.55 23.23
CA ARG A 342 -13.52 -2.60 24.25
C ARG A 342 -14.30 -3.82 23.77
N ASP A 343 -15.29 -3.60 22.90
CA ASP A 343 -16.08 -4.70 22.33
C ASP A 343 -15.19 -5.58 21.45
N LEU A 344 -14.35 -4.95 20.61
CA LEU A 344 -13.38 -5.66 19.78
C LEU A 344 -12.28 -6.34 20.60
N ALA A 345 -11.77 -5.70 21.65
CA ALA A 345 -10.77 -6.28 22.53
C ALA A 345 -11.31 -7.54 23.21
N ALA A 346 -12.54 -7.50 23.74
CA ALA A 346 -13.21 -8.65 24.35
C ALA A 346 -13.41 -9.80 23.35
N ALA A 347 -13.90 -9.49 22.14
CA ALA A 347 -14.07 -10.50 21.08
C ALA A 347 -12.73 -11.12 20.63
N THR A 348 -11.68 -10.31 20.55
CA THR A 348 -10.32 -10.77 20.22
C THR A 348 -9.79 -11.72 21.28
N ILE A 349 -9.98 -11.40 22.57
CA ILE A 349 -9.59 -12.26 23.70
C ILE A 349 -10.33 -13.60 23.65
N ALA A 350 -11.66 -13.57 23.49
CA ALA A 350 -12.46 -14.80 23.42
C ALA A 350 -12.00 -15.71 22.27
N LYS A 351 -11.81 -15.14 21.06
CA LYS A 351 -11.27 -15.89 19.92
C LYS A 351 -9.87 -16.48 20.20
N ARG A 352 -9.00 -15.73 20.89
CA ARG A 352 -7.66 -16.24 21.28
C ARG A 352 -7.70 -17.35 22.31
N CYS A 353 -8.68 -17.33 23.21
CA CYS A 353 -8.93 -18.40 24.16
C CYS A 353 -9.77 -19.54 23.56
N SER A 354 -10.07 -19.51 22.26
CA SER A 354 -10.93 -20.48 21.57
C SER A 354 -12.33 -20.61 22.20
N VAL A 355 -12.83 -19.52 22.78
CA VAL A 355 -14.18 -19.41 23.33
C VAL A 355 -15.06 -18.67 22.32
N PRO A 356 -16.20 -19.23 21.89
CA PRO A 356 -17.14 -18.51 21.02
C PRO A 356 -17.56 -17.18 21.63
N ILE A 357 -17.57 -16.10 20.85
CA ILE A 357 -17.85 -14.76 21.37
C ILE A 357 -19.28 -14.64 21.95
N VAL A 358 -20.20 -15.49 21.49
CA VAL A 358 -21.56 -15.56 22.03
C VAL A 358 -21.58 -16.04 23.48
N GLU A 359 -20.63 -16.88 23.90
CA GLU A 359 -20.52 -17.37 25.28
C GLU A 359 -20.07 -16.28 26.24
N ILE A 360 -19.28 -15.31 25.78
CA ILE A 360 -18.93 -14.13 26.58
C ILE A 360 -20.01 -13.04 26.55
N GLY A 361 -21.09 -13.23 25.79
CA GLY A 361 -22.30 -12.39 25.85
C GLY A 361 -22.58 -11.53 24.62
N PHE A 362 -21.88 -11.71 23.50
CA PHE A 362 -22.28 -11.10 22.22
C PHE A 362 -23.56 -11.74 21.67
N ALA A 363 -24.37 -10.97 20.94
CA ALA A 363 -25.69 -11.43 20.47
C ALA A 363 -25.61 -12.43 19.30
N GLN A 364 -24.54 -12.39 18.52
CA GLN A 364 -24.33 -13.24 17.35
C GLN A 364 -22.84 -13.51 17.13
N PRO A 365 -22.49 -14.60 16.42
CA PRO A 365 -21.11 -14.83 15.98
C PRO A 365 -20.61 -13.69 15.10
N ALA A 366 -19.31 -13.42 15.17
CA ALA A 366 -18.61 -12.43 14.34
C ALA A 366 -17.16 -12.87 14.07
N GLU A 367 -16.82 -14.11 14.40
CA GLU A 367 -15.53 -14.72 14.14
C GLU A 367 -15.41 -15.09 12.65
N HIS A 368 -14.26 -14.80 12.06
CA HIS A 368 -13.94 -15.15 10.68
C HIS A 368 -12.51 -15.68 10.60
N ASP A 369 -12.27 -16.72 9.80
CA ASP A 369 -10.96 -17.38 9.74
C ASP A 369 -9.87 -16.45 9.21
N GLU A 370 -10.14 -15.73 8.12
CA GLU A 370 -9.16 -14.79 7.51
C GLU A 370 -9.10 -13.39 8.14
N LEU A 371 -10.19 -12.90 8.73
CA LEU A 371 -10.27 -11.53 9.29
C LEU A 371 -10.14 -11.50 10.81
N GLY A 372 -10.17 -12.65 11.48
CA GLY A 372 -10.21 -12.73 12.92
C GLY A 372 -11.62 -12.43 13.43
N ILE A 373 -11.96 -11.14 13.49
CA ILE A 373 -13.25 -10.62 13.96
C ILE A 373 -13.82 -9.64 12.92
N VAL A 374 -15.04 -9.87 12.46
CA VAL A 374 -15.78 -8.94 11.58
C VAL A 374 -16.42 -7.85 12.44
N VAL A 375 -15.76 -6.70 12.54
CA VAL A 375 -16.15 -5.61 13.46
C VAL A 375 -17.58 -5.12 13.18
N GLN A 376 -17.99 -5.10 11.91
CA GLN A 376 -19.32 -4.69 11.48
C GLN A 376 -20.43 -5.65 11.95
N GLU A 377 -20.09 -6.87 12.34
CA GLU A 377 -21.01 -7.90 12.82
C GLU A 377 -21.04 -8.02 14.34
N LEU A 378 -20.18 -7.28 15.06
CA LEU A 378 -20.23 -7.23 16.52
C LEU A 378 -21.53 -6.54 16.97
N VAL A 379 -22.32 -7.27 17.76
CA VAL A 379 -23.59 -6.80 18.31
C VAL A 379 -23.62 -7.07 19.80
N VAL A 380 -23.68 -6.00 20.59
CA VAL A 380 -23.91 -6.06 22.03
C VAL A 380 -25.42 -6.15 22.26
N PRO A 381 -25.93 -7.20 22.93
CA PRO A 381 -27.36 -7.34 23.19
C PRO A 381 -27.85 -6.23 24.14
N LEU A 382 -29.17 -6.04 24.19
CA LEU A 382 -29.81 -5.22 25.21
C LEU A 382 -30.05 -6.11 26.44
N ALA A 383 -29.23 -6.01 27.50
CA ALA A 383 -29.42 -6.78 28.73
C ALA A 383 -30.88 -6.78 29.17
N ASP A 384 -31.47 -7.94 29.46
CA ASP A 384 -32.80 -8.02 30.05
C ASP A 384 -32.74 -7.50 31.49
N LEU A 385 -32.92 -6.18 31.65
CA LEU A 385 -33.15 -5.61 32.97
C LEU A 385 -34.51 -6.11 33.47
N PRO A 386 -34.63 -6.47 34.76
CA PRO A 386 -35.93 -6.75 35.34
C PRO A 386 -36.87 -5.57 35.07
N GLU A 387 -38.10 -5.87 34.64
CA GLU A 387 -39.16 -4.91 34.35
C GLU A 387 -39.18 -3.78 35.40
N PRO A 388 -39.27 -2.50 35.00
CA PRO A 388 -39.07 -1.33 35.87
C PRO A 388 -40.10 -1.17 37.02
N GLY A 389 -40.90 -2.18 37.32
CA GLY A 389 -41.75 -2.28 38.53
C GLY A 389 -41.20 -3.20 39.64
N LYS A 390 -40.04 -3.85 39.46
CA LYS A 390 -39.46 -4.78 40.47
C LYS A 390 -38.14 -4.33 41.12
N ILE A 391 -37.57 -3.21 40.69
CA ILE A 391 -36.37 -2.64 41.31
C ILE A 391 -36.82 -1.70 42.44
N LYS A 392 -37.07 -2.26 43.62
CA LYS A 392 -37.00 -1.48 44.87
C LYS A 392 -35.53 -1.45 45.28
N ASP A 393 -34.97 -0.25 45.38
CA ASP A 393 -33.75 0.06 46.15
C ASP A 393 -32.37 -0.34 45.57
N ALA A 394 -32.19 -0.38 44.25
CA ALA A 394 -30.83 -0.45 43.68
C ALA A 394 -30.27 0.95 43.39
N ASP A 395 -29.09 1.25 43.93
CA ASP A 395 -28.35 2.48 43.67
C ASP A 395 -28.10 2.67 42.16
N PRO A 396 -28.24 3.90 41.63
CA PRO A 396 -28.00 4.16 40.21
C PRO A 396 -26.54 3.84 39.85
N PRO A 397 -26.28 3.13 38.74
CA PRO A 397 -24.91 2.92 38.26
C PRO A 397 -24.26 4.26 37.97
N ALA A 398 -23.01 4.40 38.39
CA ALA A 398 -22.21 5.61 38.18
C ALA A 398 -22.26 6.01 36.70
N THR A 399 -22.71 7.23 36.44
CA THR A 399 -22.72 7.80 35.10
C THR A 399 -21.27 8.08 34.71
N GLU A 400 -20.69 7.25 33.83
CA GLU A 400 -19.40 7.54 33.21
C GLU A 400 -19.52 8.85 32.42
N GLN A 401 -19.00 9.93 32.98
CA GLN A 401 -18.74 11.16 32.24
C GLN A 401 -17.60 10.90 31.24
N PRO A 402 -17.68 11.42 30.00
CA PRO A 402 -16.55 11.36 29.08
C PRO A 402 -15.33 12.02 29.73
N ALA A 403 -14.16 11.37 29.58
CA ALA A 403 -12.89 11.84 30.11
C ALA A 403 -12.68 13.32 29.78
N THR A 404 -12.52 14.13 30.82
CA THR A 404 -12.14 15.54 30.71
C THR A 404 -10.69 15.60 30.24
N GLU A 405 -10.40 16.43 29.23
CA GLU A 405 -9.02 16.73 28.82
C GLU A 405 -8.19 17.17 30.04
N PRO A 406 -6.92 16.74 30.16
CA PRO A 406 -6.06 17.19 31.25
C PRO A 406 -5.83 18.70 31.15
N ALA A 407 -6.04 19.39 32.28
CA ALA A 407 -5.74 20.80 32.44
C ALA A 407 -4.27 21.07 32.10
N ASN A 408 -4.06 22.03 31.20
CA ASN A 408 -2.75 22.45 30.75
C ASN A 408 -2.18 23.45 31.78
N ASP A 409 -1.54 22.94 32.83
CA ASP A 409 -0.77 23.76 33.77
C ASP A 409 0.49 24.29 33.08
N THR A 410 0.45 25.56 32.69
CA THR A 410 1.61 26.29 32.20
C THR A 410 2.37 26.89 33.39
N PRO A 411 3.68 26.63 33.57
CA PRO A 411 4.46 27.25 34.63
C PRO A 411 4.74 28.73 34.33
N PRO A 412 4.79 29.63 35.34
CA PRO A 412 5.16 31.01 35.15
C PRO A 412 6.68 31.14 35.20
N ASP A 413 7.33 31.17 34.04
CA ASP A 413 8.55 31.97 33.76
C ASP A 413 9.22 31.48 32.47
N ALA A 414 9.03 32.23 31.38
CA ALA A 414 9.89 32.18 30.21
C ALA A 414 9.97 33.57 29.56
N PRO A 415 11.15 33.98 29.06
CA PRO A 415 11.47 35.38 28.78
C PRO A 415 10.86 35.91 27.48
N LYS A 416 10.67 37.24 27.45
CA LYS A 416 10.10 38.02 26.33
C LYS A 416 10.75 37.71 24.97
N PRO A 417 9.95 37.60 23.88
CA PRO A 417 10.50 37.40 22.55
C PRO A 417 11.11 38.68 21.97
N ILE A 418 12.29 38.51 21.37
CA ILE A 418 13.01 39.51 20.57
C ILE A 418 12.22 39.74 19.26
N ALA A 419 12.02 41.00 18.92
CA ALA A 419 11.34 41.43 17.70
C ALA A 419 12.14 41.04 16.45
N VAL A 420 11.49 40.36 15.50
CA VAL A 420 12.01 40.11 14.15
C VAL A 420 11.34 41.06 13.15
N PRO A 421 12.05 41.62 12.16
CA PRO A 421 11.55 42.72 11.33
C PRO A 421 10.57 42.25 10.26
N ARG A 422 9.61 43.13 9.93
CA ARG A 422 8.62 42.95 8.86
C ARG A 422 9.30 42.91 7.48
N PRO A 423 8.84 42.06 6.54
CA PRO A 423 9.26 42.15 5.15
C PRO A 423 8.50 43.25 4.41
N ILE A 424 9.25 43.95 3.55
CA ILE A 424 8.83 45.00 2.62
C ILE A 424 7.98 44.39 1.49
N PRO A 425 6.90 45.04 1.02
CA PRO A 425 6.14 44.56 -0.13
C PRO A 425 6.71 45.12 -1.42
N ASN A 426 6.93 44.28 -2.44
CA ASN A 426 7.01 44.74 -3.82
C ASN A 426 6.41 43.74 -4.82
N ARG A 427 5.17 44.05 -5.21
CA ARG A 427 4.69 44.42 -6.55
C ARG A 427 4.89 43.51 -7.79
N VAL A 428 3.73 43.32 -8.45
CA VAL A 428 3.39 43.11 -9.88
C VAL A 428 3.46 41.69 -10.45
N GLN A 429 2.28 41.09 -10.70
CA GLN A 429 1.93 40.39 -11.95
C GLN A 429 0.40 40.48 -12.23
N PRO A 430 -0.05 40.34 -13.50
CA PRO A 430 -1.24 40.97 -14.08
C PRO A 430 -2.49 40.05 -14.11
N PRO A 431 -3.65 40.50 -14.64
CA PRO A 431 -4.96 39.96 -14.26
C PRO A 431 -5.32 38.74 -15.11
N ASN A 432 -5.69 37.65 -14.44
CA ASN A 432 -6.46 36.57 -15.04
C ASN A 432 -7.73 36.33 -14.22
N ALA A 433 -8.82 36.16 -14.96
CA ALA A 433 -10.20 36.18 -14.51
C ALA A 433 -10.48 35.26 -13.31
N VAL A 434 -11.20 35.83 -12.34
CA VAL A 434 -11.73 35.15 -11.16
C VAL A 434 -12.91 34.26 -11.57
N PRO A 435 -12.88 32.94 -11.38
CA PRO A 435 -14.08 32.13 -11.33
C PRO A 435 -14.79 32.37 -10.00
N GLN A 436 -16.10 32.55 -10.04
CA GLN A 436 -16.96 32.76 -8.88
C GLN A 436 -16.71 31.71 -7.79
N ALA A 437 -16.51 32.20 -6.57
CA ALA A 437 -16.31 31.39 -5.38
C ALA A 437 -17.57 30.56 -5.07
N VAL A 438 -17.43 29.24 -5.12
CA VAL A 438 -18.38 28.30 -4.52
C VAL A 438 -18.29 28.45 -2.99
N PRO A 439 -19.40 28.56 -2.25
CA PRO A 439 -19.36 28.68 -0.79
C PRO A 439 -18.72 27.42 -0.20
N ARG A 440 -17.61 27.60 0.53
CA ARG A 440 -16.98 26.53 1.31
C ARG A 440 -17.93 26.12 2.46
N PRO A 441 -18.13 24.82 2.71
CA PRO A 441 -18.85 24.37 3.90
C PRO A 441 -18.08 24.82 5.15
N MET A 442 -18.78 25.42 6.12
CA MET A 442 -18.21 25.78 7.43
C MET A 442 -17.69 24.52 8.11
N ILE A 443 -16.38 24.41 8.26
CA ILE A 443 -15.75 23.42 9.14
C ILE A 443 -15.82 24.00 10.56
N PRO A 444 -16.42 23.28 11.54
CA PRO A 444 -16.53 23.78 12.90
C PRO A 444 -15.15 23.94 13.55
N ASN A 445 -14.97 25.06 14.24
CA ASN A 445 -13.75 25.46 14.94
C ASN A 445 -13.49 24.52 16.15
N PRO A 446 -12.37 23.78 16.21
CA PRO A 446 -12.15 22.74 17.22
C PRO A 446 -11.89 23.27 18.65
N GLY A 447 -11.83 24.58 18.88
CA GLY A 447 -11.50 25.19 20.18
C GLY A 447 -12.67 25.83 20.95
N ILE A 448 -13.92 25.71 20.48
CA ILE A 448 -15.08 26.25 21.19
C ILE A 448 -15.84 25.08 21.83
N PRO A 449 -15.99 25.03 23.17
CA PRO A 449 -16.86 24.06 23.83
C PRO A 449 -18.25 24.22 23.22
N GLN A 450 -18.74 23.18 22.53
CA GLN A 450 -20.09 23.22 22.02
C GLN A 450 -21.03 23.34 23.23
N PRO A 451 -21.97 24.30 23.23
CA PRO A 451 -22.97 24.39 24.27
C PRO A 451 -23.69 23.04 24.32
N ALA A 452 -23.80 22.46 25.52
CA ALA A 452 -24.57 21.24 25.73
C ALA A 452 -25.94 21.44 25.08
N LEU A 453 -26.22 20.66 24.03
CA LEU A 453 -27.48 20.77 23.31
C LEU A 453 -28.61 20.68 24.34
N PRO A 454 -29.58 21.61 24.34
CA PRO A 454 -30.70 21.56 25.26
C PRO A 454 -31.35 20.18 25.11
N ARG A 455 -31.55 19.48 26.24
CA ARG A 455 -32.28 18.21 26.28
C ARG A 455 -33.65 18.47 25.65
N ASP A 456 -33.80 18.12 24.37
CA ASP A 456 -35.06 18.30 23.66
C ASP A 456 -36.08 17.35 24.31
N PRO A 457 -37.11 17.88 25.00
CA PRO A 457 -38.10 17.07 25.72
C PRO A 457 -38.93 16.17 24.78
N ARG A 458 -38.74 16.26 23.47
CA ARG A 458 -39.39 15.43 22.45
C ARG A 458 -38.70 14.08 22.20
N TYR A 459 -37.47 13.85 22.69
CA TYR A 459 -36.86 12.53 22.60
C TYR A 459 -37.30 11.67 23.79
N PRO A 460 -38.01 10.54 23.56
CA PRO A 460 -38.59 9.76 24.64
C PRO A 460 -37.51 9.13 25.53
N PRO A 461 -37.80 8.89 26.83
CA PRO A 461 -36.88 8.29 27.81
C PRO A 461 -36.37 6.88 27.45
N GLN A 462 -36.88 6.27 26.37
CA GLN A 462 -36.49 4.96 25.87
C GLN A 462 -35.04 4.91 25.35
N PHE A 463 -34.52 6.01 24.78
CA PHE A 463 -33.13 6.06 24.31
C PHE A 463 -32.12 5.91 25.46
N ASN A 464 -32.42 6.52 26.60
CA ASN A 464 -31.58 6.41 27.79
C ASN A 464 -31.62 4.99 28.38
N ARG A 465 -32.79 4.34 28.40
CA ARG A 465 -32.92 2.94 28.85
C ARG A 465 -32.08 1.97 28.02
N ASN A 466 -32.10 2.09 26.69
CA ASN A 466 -31.31 1.21 25.83
C ASN A 466 -29.80 1.45 25.98
N ALA A 467 -29.37 2.70 26.20
CA ALA A 467 -27.97 3.00 26.47
C ALA A 467 -27.50 2.33 27.78
N VAL A 468 -28.28 2.44 28.86
CA VAL A 468 -28.00 1.79 30.15
C VAL A 468 -27.96 0.26 30.02
N ARG A 469 -28.94 -0.34 29.33
CA ARG A 469 -28.98 -1.80 29.07
C ARG A 469 -27.72 -2.27 28.32
N ARG A 470 -27.29 -1.54 27.28
CA ARG A 470 -26.07 -1.88 26.54
C ARG A 470 -24.82 -1.69 27.39
N ALA A 471 -24.76 -0.66 28.23
CA ALA A 471 -23.63 -0.46 29.13
C ALA A 471 -23.48 -1.65 30.11
N ALA A 472 -24.60 -2.13 30.67
CA ALA A 472 -24.61 -3.33 31.50
C ALA A 472 -24.15 -4.59 30.74
N SER A 473 -24.63 -4.81 29.51
CA SER A 473 -24.15 -5.91 28.67
C SER A 473 -22.66 -5.82 28.36
N ARG A 474 -22.13 -4.62 28.05
CA ARG A 474 -20.69 -4.43 27.81
C ARG A 474 -19.86 -4.70 29.06
N ALA A 475 -20.31 -4.25 30.22
CA ALA A 475 -19.62 -4.53 31.48
C ALA A 475 -19.50 -6.04 31.72
N LEU A 476 -20.58 -6.80 31.49
CA LEU A 476 -20.57 -8.26 31.59
C LEU A 476 -19.63 -8.90 30.56
N ILE A 477 -19.67 -8.47 29.30
CA ILE A 477 -18.79 -8.97 28.24
C ILE A 477 -17.32 -8.73 28.60
N CYS A 478 -16.98 -7.52 29.04
CA CYS A 478 -15.61 -7.14 29.41
C CYS A 478 -15.15 -7.89 30.67
N GLN A 479 -16.04 -8.11 31.64
CA GLN A 479 -15.75 -8.91 32.82
C GLN A 479 -15.39 -10.35 32.43
N ARG A 480 -16.24 -11.02 31.64
CA ARG A 480 -16.00 -12.39 31.18
C ARG A 480 -14.71 -12.51 30.36
N ALA A 481 -14.45 -11.56 29.47
CA ALA A 481 -13.18 -11.51 28.74
C ALA A 481 -11.98 -11.35 29.70
N GLY A 482 -12.11 -10.49 30.74
CA GLY A 482 -11.10 -10.35 31.77
C GLY A 482 -10.84 -11.63 32.59
N GLU A 483 -11.90 -12.38 32.88
CA GLU A 483 -11.82 -13.70 33.55
C GLU A 483 -11.07 -14.71 32.67
N LEU A 484 -11.37 -14.77 31.36
CA LEU A 484 -10.63 -15.63 30.41
C LEU A 484 -9.14 -15.30 30.36
N VAL A 485 -8.77 -14.01 30.41
CA VAL A 485 -7.35 -13.61 30.49
C VAL A 485 -6.75 -14.08 31.81
N ALA A 486 -7.44 -13.90 32.93
CA ALA A 486 -6.93 -14.31 34.24
C ALA A 486 -6.77 -15.83 34.37
N GLU A 487 -7.69 -16.62 33.81
CA GLU A 487 -7.61 -18.08 33.75
C GLU A 487 -6.44 -18.51 32.88
N ARG A 488 -6.36 -18.01 31.65
CA ARG A 488 -5.32 -18.44 30.70
C ARG A 488 -3.90 -18.10 31.16
N LEU A 489 -3.73 -16.97 31.85
CA LEU A 489 -2.44 -16.55 32.38
C LEU A 489 -2.02 -17.27 33.66
N LYS A 490 -2.93 -17.98 34.35
CA LYS A 490 -2.57 -18.87 35.47
C LYS A 490 -1.90 -20.14 34.96
N ASP A 491 -2.37 -20.66 33.83
CA ASP A 491 -1.86 -21.89 33.22
C ASP A 491 -0.51 -21.70 32.54
N ASP A 492 -0.16 -20.46 32.19
CA ASP A 492 1.09 -20.08 31.53
C ASP A 492 1.85 -19.04 32.37
N PRO A 493 2.40 -19.46 33.53
CA PRO A 493 3.17 -18.56 34.37
C PRO A 493 4.38 -18.07 33.58
N VAL A 494 4.48 -16.74 33.43
CA VAL A 494 5.59 -16.09 32.73
C VAL A 494 6.90 -16.74 33.18
N PRO A 495 7.69 -17.34 32.28
CA PRO A 495 8.97 -17.91 32.66
C PRO A 495 9.74 -16.80 33.35
N ALA A 496 10.05 -17.01 34.64
CA ALA A 496 10.76 -16.03 35.45
C ALA A 496 11.95 -15.56 34.63
N LYS A 497 11.98 -14.25 34.26
CA LYS A 497 13.00 -13.68 33.39
C LYS A 497 14.34 -14.26 33.81
N SER A 498 14.94 -15.10 32.95
CA SER A 498 16.26 -15.64 33.22
C SER A 498 17.16 -14.46 33.58
N PRO A 499 17.89 -14.51 34.71
CA PRO A 499 18.77 -13.42 35.10
C PRO A 499 19.66 -13.08 33.90
N PRO A 500 19.90 -11.78 33.62
CA PRO A 500 20.71 -11.37 32.47
C PRO A 500 22.03 -12.15 32.51
N ALA A 501 22.34 -12.84 31.41
CA ALA A 501 23.62 -13.54 31.28
C ALA A 501 24.74 -12.54 31.56
N ARG A 502 25.53 -12.83 32.61
CA ARG A 502 26.65 -11.99 33.04
C ARG A 502 27.81 -12.06 32.06
#